data_AF-A0A3D1BEJ3-F1
#
_entry.id   AF-A0A3D1BEJ3-F1
#
_cell.length_a   1.000
_cell.length_b   1.000
_cell.length_c   1.000
_cell.angle_alpha   90.00
_cell.angle_beta   90.00
_cell.angle_gamma   90.00
#
_symmetry.space_group_name_H-M   'P 1'
#
loop_
_entity.id
_entity.type
_entity.pdbx_description
1 polymer ?
#
loop_
_entity_poly.entity_id
_entity_poly.type
_entity_poly.pdbx_seq_one_letter_code
_entity_poly.pdbx_strand_id
1 'polypeptide(L)'
;DHAEVGMTISEVVELVQRRASTQHVVQDYIYTKVGNKLRKVSLDDILFIEVEGKYSALQVRERKYNVKASLKDLLHKLPSDRFVRVSRNFVVNLNQIQHIDTFQYTVKVGDLEIPISRTYKEELMRHINLI
;
A
#
# COMPACT_ATOMS: atom_id res chain seq x y z
N ASP A 1 -18.79 -28.90 -42.42
CA ASP A 1 -19.44 -28.62 -41.13
C ASP A 1 -18.53 -27.68 -40.34
N HIS A 2 -18.71 -26.36 -40.52
CA HIS A 2 -17.93 -25.34 -39.84
C HIS A 2 -18.90 -24.38 -39.17
N ALA A 3 -19.11 -24.58 -37.87
CA ALA A 3 -19.86 -23.65 -37.04
C ALA A 3 -19.00 -22.40 -36.80
N GLU A 4 -19.38 -21.28 -37.41
CA GLU A 4 -18.87 -19.96 -37.05
C GLU A 4 -19.36 -19.64 -35.63
N VAL A 5 -18.48 -19.79 -34.64
CA VAL A 5 -18.72 -19.31 -33.28
C VAL A 5 -18.58 -17.79 -33.28
N GLY A 6 -19.63 -17.10 -33.71
CA GLY A 6 -19.74 -15.65 -33.56
C GLY A 6 -20.12 -15.32 -32.12
N MET A 7 -19.30 -14.50 -31.45
CA MET A 7 -19.71 -13.91 -30.16
C MET A 7 -20.94 -13.04 -30.39
N THR A 8 -21.96 -13.23 -29.56
CA THR A 8 -23.18 -12.43 -29.58
C THR A 8 -22.89 -11.00 -29.12
N ILE A 9 -23.70 -10.04 -29.57
CA ILE A 9 -23.59 -8.63 -29.16
C ILE A 9 -23.69 -8.50 -27.62
N SER A 10 -24.50 -9.33 -26.96
CA SER A 10 -24.62 -9.37 -25.51
C SER A 10 -23.31 -9.76 -24.81
N GLU A 11 -22.61 -10.77 -25.33
CA GLU A 11 -21.30 -11.20 -24.81
C GLU A 11 -20.22 -10.14 -25.06
N VAL A 12 -20.26 -9.46 -26.21
CA VAL A 12 -19.35 -8.36 -26.52
C VAL A 12 -19.59 -7.17 -25.58
N VAL A 13 -20.86 -6.82 -25.32
CA VAL A 13 -21.23 -5.74 -24.40
C VAL A 13 -20.80 -6.07 -22.97
N GLU A 14 -21.00 -7.30 -22.51
CA GLU A 14 -20.55 -7.75 -21.19
C GLU A 14 -19.02 -7.75 -21.07
N LEU A 15 -18.30 -8.17 -22.11
CA LEU A 15 -16.83 -8.14 -22.17
C LEU A 15 -16.29 -6.71 -22.15
N VAL A 16 -16.93 -5.78 -22.87
CA VAL A 16 -16.56 -4.35 -22.86
C VAL A 16 -16.86 -3.72 -21.51
N GLN A 17 -18.00 -4.04 -20.88
CA GLN A 17 -18.34 -3.54 -19.54
C GLN A 17 -17.41 -4.10 -18.46
N ARG A 18 -17.00 -5.38 -18.54
CA ARG A 18 -15.97 -5.97 -17.67
C ARG A 18 -14.61 -5.28 -17.85
N ARG A 19 -14.22 -4.93 -19.07
CA ARG A 19 -12.98 -4.18 -19.32
C ARG A 19 -13.05 -2.75 -18.80
N ALA A 20 -14.18 -2.07 -18.96
CA ALA A 20 -14.40 -0.71 -18.46
C ALA A 20 -14.41 -0.62 -16.92
N SER A 21 -14.91 -1.64 -16.22
CA SER A 21 -14.83 -1.72 -14.75
C SER A 21 -13.48 -2.17 -14.21
N THR A 22 -12.58 -2.68 -15.07
CA THR A 22 -11.23 -3.14 -14.70
C THR A 22 -10.15 -2.04 -14.84
N GLN A 23 -10.45 -0.90 -15.46
CA GLN A 23 -9.55 0.26 -15.41
C GLN A 23 -9.75 1.04 -14.11
N HIS A 24 -9.40 0.42 -12.98
CA HIS A 24 -9.03 1.21 -11.80
C HIS A 24 -7.76 1.97 -12.17
N VAL A 25 -7.89 3.27 -12.46
CA VAL A 25 -6.73 4.17 -12.46
C VAL A 25 -6.15 4.08 -11.06
N VAL A 26 -5.05 3.33 -10.90
CA VAL A 26 -4.32 3.23 -9.65
C VAL A 26 -3.89 4.65 -9.30
N GLN A 27 -4.52 5.24 -8.27
CA GLN A 27 -4.14 6.56 -7.83
C GLN A 27 -2.82 6.43 -7.07
N ASP A 28 -1.72 6.86 -7.69
CA ASP A 28 -0.38 6.87 -7.09
C ASP A 28 -0.18 7.98 -6.05
N TYR A 29 -1.26 8.49 -5.46
CA TYR A 29 -1.22 9.53 -4.44
C TYR A 29 -2.41 9.48 -3.50
N ILE A 30 -2.27 10.14 -2.36
CA ILE A 30 -3.35 10.43 -1.42
C ILE A 30 -3.39 11.92 -1.06
N TYR A 31 -4.53 12.38 -0.57
CA TYR A 31 -4.63 13.69 0.08
C TYR A 31 -4.63 13.55 1.60
N THR A 32 -3.76 14.31 2.25
CA THR A 32 -3.72 14.45 3.70
C THR A 32 -4.07 15.87 4.13
N LYS A 33 -4.79 16.02 5.24
CA LYS A 33 -5.16 17.33 5.80
C LYS A 33 -4.06 17.82 6.73
N VAL A 34 -3.48 18.97 6.40
CA VAL A 34 -2.49 19.67 7.23
C VAL A 34 -3.02 21.07 7.54
N GLY A 35 -3.49 21.26 8.79
CA GLY A 35 -4.25 22.45 9.16
C GLY A 35 -5.53 22.58 8.34
N ASN A 36 -5.65 23.66 7.58
CA ASN A 36 -6.80 23.93 6.70
C ASN A 36 -6.56 23.57 5.22
N LYS A 37 -5.43 22.93 4.90
CA LYS A 37 -5.05 22.61 3.51
C LYS A 37 -5.08 21.11 3.28
N LEU A 38 -5.54 20.70 2.09
CA LEU A 38 -5.32 19.34 1.57
C LEU A 38 -3.98 19.33 0.83
N ARG A 39 -3.09 18.42 1.23
CA ARG A 39 -1.81 18.20 0.55
C ARG A 39 -1.84 16.87 -0.18
N LYS A 40 -1.52 16.92 -1.47
CA LYS A 40 -1.27 15.74 -2.29
C LYS A 40 0.09 15.13 -1.87
N VAL A 41 0.12 13.83 -1.64
CA VAL A 41 1.31 13.05 -1.26
C VAL A 41 1.41 11.87 -2.22
N SER A 42 2.53 11.76 -2.93
CA SER A 42 2.81 10.58 -3.76
C SER A 42 2.98 9.36 -2.88
N LEU A 43 2.43 8.22 -3.29
CA LEU A 43 2.63 6.95 -2.58
C LEU A 43 4.10 6.50 -2.61
N ASP A 44 4.82 6.82 -3.69
CA ASP A 44 6.26 6.52 -3.80
C ASP A 44 7.11 7.28 -2.80
N ASP A 45 6.62 8.41 -2.30
CA ASP A 45 7.37 9.24 -1.35
C ASP A 45 7.15 8.80 0.10
N ILE A 46 6.14 7.98 0.37
CA ILE A 46 5.84 7.47 1.71
C ILE A 46 6.77 6.30 2.01
N LEU A 47 7.64 6.46 3.00
CA LEU A 47 8.56 5.43 3.46
C LEU A 47 7.83 4.41 4.35
N PHE A 48 7.20 4.90 5.40
CA PHE A 48 6.44 4.10 6.35
C PHE A 48 5.39 4.98 7.04
N ILE A 49 4.50 4.33 7.78
CA ILE A 49 3.48 4.95 8.61
C ILE A 49 3.63 4.40 10.01
N GLU A 50 3.77 5.27 10.99
CA GLU A 50 3.88 4.91 12.40
C GLU A 50 2.72 5.45 13.22
N VAL A 51 2.38 4.79 14.32
CA VAL A 51 1.43 5.32 15.31
C VAL A 51 2.18 6.30 16.20
N GLU A 52 1.78 7.57 16.18
CA GLU A 52 2.33 8.64 17.02
C GLU A 52 1.20 9.23 17.89
N GLY A 53 1.07 8.71 19.11
CA GLY A 53 -0.01 9.06 20.03
C GLY A 53 -1.38 8.65 19.47
N LYS A 54 -2.24 9.65 19.19
CA LYS A 54 -3.58 9.44 18.60
C LYS A 54 -3.61 9.61 17.07
N TYR A 55 -2.46 9.83 16.46
CA TYR A 55 -2.33 10.08 15.03
C TYR A 55 -1.58 8.92 14.37
N SER A 56 -1.77 8.77 13.07
CA SER A 56 -0.82 8.04 12.23
C SER A 56 0.11 9.06 11.59
N ALA A 57 1.41 8.89 11.74
CA ALA A 57 2.42 9.73 11.15
C ALA A 57 2.92 9.08 9.86
N LEU A 58 2.73 9.76 8.73
CA LEU A 58 3.30 9.35 7.45
C LEU A 58 4.70 9.94 7.35
N GLN A 59 5.73 9.09 7.33
CA GLN A 59 7.07 9.51 7.00
C GLN A 59 7.20 9.59 5.48
N VAL A 60 7.35 10.81 4.97
CA VAL A 60 7.40 11.13 3.54
C VAL A 60 8.75 11.77 3.23
N ARG A 61 9.71 10.97 2.77
CA ARG A 61 11.13 11.37 2.66
C ARG A 61 11.61 11.99 3.99
N GLU A 62 12.06 13.25 3.96
CA GLU A 62 12.54 14.00 5.13
C GLU A 62 11.43 14.70 5.93
N ARG A 63 10.15 14.52 5.55
CA ARG A 63 9.01 15.19 6.18
C ARG A 63 8.09 14.20 6.86
N LYS A 64 7.43 14.65 7.92
CA LYS A 64 6.40 13.87 8.62
C LYS A 64 5.04 14.57 8.53
N TYR A 65 4.00 13.80 8.23
CA TYR A 65 2.62 14.29 8.23
C TYR A 65 1.75 13.50 9.19
N ASN A 66 1.25 14.17 10.23
CA ASN A 66 0.33 13.57 11.19
C ASN A 66 -1.11 13.60 10.65
N VAL A 67 -1.69 12.41 10.48
CA VAL A 67 -3.05 12.23 9.99
C VAL A 67 -3.97 11.69 11.07
N LYS A 68 -5.18 12.23 11.11
CA LYS A 68 -6.22 11.84 12.07
C LYS A 68 -7.01 10.65 11.53
N ALA A 69 -6.30 9.56 11.25
CA ALA A 69 -6.83 8.28 10.79
C ALA A 69 -6.03 7.15 11.46
N SER A 70 -6.68 6.01 11.73
CA SER A 70 -5.97 4.84 12.26
C SER A 70 -5.16 4.15 11.16
N LEU A 71 -4.18 3.31 11.53
CA LEU A 71 -3.47 2.46 10.57
C LEU A 71 -4.44 1.56 9.77
N LYS A 72 -5.53 1.11 10.41
CA LYS A 72 -6.56 0.30 9.75
C LYS A 72 -7.26 1.09 8.66
N ASP A 73 -7.66 2.32 8.96
CA ASP A 73 -8.32 3.20 7.97
C ASP A 73 -7.39 3.55 6.81
N LEU A 74 -6.10 3.71 7.08
CA LEU A 74 -5.09 3.96 6.06
C LEU A 74 -4.86 2.74 5.18
N LEU A 75 -4.73 1.53 5.76
CA LEU A 75 -4.58 0.29 5.00
C LEU A 75 -5.78 -0.03 4.11
N HIS A 76 -6.99 0.40 4.47
CA HIS A 76 -8.15 0.27 3.57
C HIS A 76 -8.11 1.23 2.36
N LYS A 77 -7.32 2.29 2.42
CA LYS A 77 -7.21 3.32 1.37
C LYS A 77 -5.94 3.19 0.54
N LEU A 78 -4.94 2.49 1.07
CA LEU A 78 -3.63 2.32 0.46
C LEU A 78 -3.59 0.97 -0.29
N PRO A 79 -2.89 0.89 -1.44
CA PRO A 79 -2.73 -0.37 -2.15
C PRO A 79 -2.02 -1.41 -1.27
N SER A 80 -2.65 -2.57 -1.07
CA SER A 80 -2.15 -3.64 -0.18
C SER A 80 -0.92 -4.36 -0.73
N ASP A 81 -0.71 -4.29 -2.04
CA ASP A 81 0.49 -4.73 -2.75
C ASP A 81 1.69 -3.78 -2.56
N ARG A 82 1.47 -2.63 -1.90
CA ARG A 82 2.51 -1.64 -1.62
C ARG A 82 2.69 -1.38 -0.13
N PHE A 83 1.62 -1.36 0.66
CA PHE A 83 1.66 -1.00 2.07
C PHE A 83 1.29 -2.19 2.95
N VAL A 84 2.26 -2.68 3.72
CA VAL A 84 2.10 -3.86 4.56
C VAL A 84 2.36 -3.53 6.02
N ARG A 85 1.49 -4.01 6.91
CA ARG A 85 1.68 -3.87 8.35
C ARG A 85 2.75 -4.85 8.82
N VAL A 86 3.74 -4.35 9.57
CA VAL A 86 4.86 -5.17 10.11
C VAL A 86 4.87 -5.23 11.63
N SER A 87 4.17 -4.30 12.28
CA SER A 87 3.93 -4.36 13.72
C SER A 87 2.62 -3.69 14.12
N ARG A 88 2.28 -3.76 15.41
CA ARG A 88 1.10 -3.06 15.94
C ARG A 88 1.13 -1.54 15.66
N ASN A 89 2.33 -0.96 15.51
CA ASN A 89 2.52 0.47 15.37
C ASN A 89 3.06 0.88 13.99
N PHE A 90 3.38 -0.06 13.09
CA PHE A 90 4.07 0.27 11.83
C PHE A 90 3.46 -0.42 10.61
N VAL A 91 3.31 0.36 9.55
CA VAL A 91 3.06 -0.07 8.17
C VAL A 91 4.22 0.43 7.31
N VAL A 92 4.79 -0.43 6.47
CA VAL A 92 5.91 -0.09 5.58
C VAL A 92 5.46 -0.07 4.13
N ASN A 93 6.09 0.79 3.33
CA ASN A 93 5.98 0.73 1.88
C ASN A 93 7.01 -0.29 1.36
N LEU A 94 6.54 -1.37 0.74
CA LEU A 94 7.37 -2.45 0.20
C LEU A 94 8.40 -1.93 -0.80
N ASN A 95 8.01 -0.94 -1.62
CA ASN A 95 8.89 -0.34 -2.63
C ASN A 95 10.04 0.48 -2.01
N GLN A 96 9.98 0.77 -0.71
CA GLN A 96 10.96 1.57 0.01
C GLN A 96 11.83 0.74 0.98
N ILE A 97 11.62 -0.59 1.02
CA ILE A 97 12.44 -1.50 1.82
C ILE A 97 13.84 -1.57 1.22
N GLN A 98 14.86 -1.29 2.04
CA GLN A 98 16.26 -1.43 1.65
C GLN A 98 16.77 -2.85 1.91
N HIS A 99 16.45 -3.42 3.08
CA HIS A 99 16.70 -4.82 3.40
C HIS A 99 15.79 -5.31 4.54
N ILE A 100 15.69 -6.63 4.68
CA ILE A 100 15.02 -7.30 5.79
C ILE A 100 16.07 -8.15 6.51
N ASP A 101 16.30 -7.87 7.79
CA ASP A 101 17.12 -8.74 8.64
C ASP A 101 16.22 -9.85 9.21
N THR A 102 16.40 -11.05 8.71
CA THR A 102 15.62 -12.23 9.11
C THR A 102 16.07 -12.83 10.44
N PHE A 103 17.26 -12.49 10.92
CA PHE A 103 17.80 -12.94 12.21
C PHE A 103 17.34 -12.01 13.34
N GLN A 104 17.42 -10.70 13.14
CA GLN A 104 16.96 -9.68 14.09
C GLN A 104 15.46 -9.38 13.98
N TYR A 105 14.80 -9.87 12.93
CA TYR A 105 13.40 -9.56 12.62
C TYR A 105 13.14 -8.06 12.49
N THR A 106 13.92 -7.40 11.65
CA THR A 106 13.75 -5.97 11.36
C THR A 106 13.68 -5.71 9.86
N VAL A 107 13.11 -4.57 9.49
CA VAL A 107 13.08 -4.06 8.13
C VAL A 107 13.68 -2.66 8.11
N LYS A 108 14.66 -2.46 7.24
CA LYS A 108 15.29 -1.16 7.02
C LYS A 108 14.51 -0.37 5.97
N VAL A 109 14.03 0.81 6.37
CA VAL A 109 13.29 1.73 5.50
C VAL A 109 13.73 3.17 5.79
N GLY A 110 14.31 3.84 4.80
CA GLY A 110 14.99 5.13 5.01
C GLY A 110 16.09 4.99 6.06
N ASP A 111 16.09 5.85 7.07
CA ASP A 111 17.08 5.78 8.16
C ASP A 111 16.67 4.86 9.32
N LEU A 112 15.43 4.36 9.33
CA LEU A 112 14.88 3.61 10.47
C LEU A 112 15.01 2.09 10.28
N GLU A 113 15.36 1.42 11.38
CA GLU A 113 15.28 -0.03 11.53
C GLU A 113 13.97 -0.37 12.26
N ILE A 114 12.98 -0.91 11.54
CA ILE A 114 11.62 -1.13 12.07
C ILE A 114 11.48 -2.60 12.50
N PRO A 115 11.07 -2.88 13.75
CA PRO A 115 10.89 -4.26 14.21
C PRO A 115 9.66 -4.91 13.57
N ILE A 116 9.83 -6.16 13.15
CA ILE A 116 8.79 -7.03 12.62
C ILE A 116 8.29 -7.91 13.77
N SER A 117 7.03 -7.76 14.13
CA SER A 117 6.43 -8.62 15.17
C SER A 117 5.94 -9.94 14.59
N ARG A 118 5.97 -11.00 15.41
CA ARG A 118 5.64 -12.38 15.01
C ARG A 118 4.32 -12.49 14.24
N THR A 119 3.27 -11.79 14.69
CA THR A 119 1.94 -11.79 14.07
C THR A 119 1.93 -11.31 12.62
N TYR A 120 2.85 -10.42 12.24
CA TYR A 120 2.85 -9.79 10.91
C TYR A 120 3.97 -10.31 10.00
N LYS A 121 4.91 -11.10 10.54
CA LYS A 121 6.03 -11.66 9.79
C LYS A 121 5.55 -12.44 8.57
N GLU A 122 4.59 -13.35 8.74
CA GLU A 122 4.12 -14.20 7.64
C GLU A 122 3.48 -13.39 6.52
N GLU A 123 2.68 -12.36 6.87
CA GLU A 123 2.09 -11.47 5.86
C GLU A 123 3.17 -10.74 5.10
N LEU A 124 4.15 -10.11 5.77
CA LEU A 124 5.26 -9.43 5.09
C LEU A 124 5.98 -10.37 4.11
N MET A 125 6.34 -11.58 4.55
CA MET A 125 7.08 -12.52 3.72
C MET A 125 6.31 -12.98 2.48
N ARG A 126 4.97 -12.98 2.49
CA ARG A 126 4.16 -13.30 1.29
C ARG A 126 4.37 -12.32 0.13
N HIS A 127 4.77 -11.08 0.42
CA HIS A 127 5.02 -10.06 -0.59
C HIS A 127 6.46 -10.07 -1.11
N ILE A 128 7.35 -10.88 -0.52
CA ILE A 128 8.77 -10.93 -0.88
C ILE A 128 9.01 -12.05 -1.89
N ASN A 129 9.43 -11.68 -3.10
CA ASN A 129 9.80 -12.63 -4.13
C ASN A 129 11.27 -13.04 -3.98
N LEU A 130 11.51 -14.22 -3.39
CA LEU A 130 12.85 -14.80 -3.20
C LEU A 130 13.30 -15.54 -4.47
N ILE A 131 14.60 -15.50 -4.75
CA ILE A 131 15.25 -16.24 -5.86
C ILE A 131 16.01 -17.46 -5.34
#